data_AF-A0A2V5Z1G6-F1
#
_entry.id   AF-A0A2V5Z1G6-F1
#
_cell.length_a   1.000
_cell.length_b   1.000
_cell.length_c   1.000
_cell.angle_alpha   90.00
_cell.angle_beta   90.00
_cell.angle_gamma   90.00
#
_symmetry.space_group_name_H-M   'P 1'
#
loop_
_entity.id
_entity.type
_entity.pdbx_description
1 polymer ?
#
loop_
_entity_poly.entity_id
_entity_poly.type
_entity_poly.pdbx_seq_one_letter_code
_entity_poly.pdbx_strand_id
1 'polypeptide(L)'
;TFSGLIEDGLLAGALVKIGTGTLTLSGANTYTDGTTVSDGVLLVSNRNGSGTGTDAVQVDAGTLGGRGIISGAVTVGTGTGTGAFLSPSEEALKQLTLTIQSPLIFKADGTYTYHLSTRKVKADKVIANGVTIEAGATFAFVGIGNRALTPGTVFTAISNTSANPISGTFNNLPDGSVFTANSNNFQVSYEGGDGNDLTLTVVP
;
A
#
# COMPACT_ATOMS: atom_id res chain seq x y z
N THR A 1 17.65 -9.74 2.24
CA THR A 1 17.40 -8.68 3.23
C THR A 1 18.67 -7.90 3.49
N PHE A 2 18.58 -6.58 3.53
CA PHE A 2 19.64 -5.68 3.97
C PHE A 2 19.16 -4.94 5.23
N SER A 3 19.95 -5.04 6.31
CA SER A 3 19.59 -4.50 7.62
C SER A 3 20.46 -3.33 8.09
N GLY A 4 21.48 -2.98 7.31
CA GLY A 4 22.35 -1.84 7.59
C GLY A 4 21.73 -0.51 7.21
N LEU A 5 22.50 0.56 7.45
CA LEU A 5 22.23 1.90 6.93
C LEU A 5 22.72 2.00 5.48
N ILE A 6 21.86 2.47 4.59
CA ILE A 6 22.25 3.04 3.29
C ILE A 6 22.19 4.56 3.46
N GLU A 7 23.31 5.22 3.24
CA GLU A 7 23.46 6.67 3.33
C GLU A 7 24.26 7.21 2.15
N ASP A 8 24.21 8.52 1.96
CA ASP A 8 24.98 9.19 0.92
C ASP A 8 26.48 9.16 1.24
N GLY A 9 27.28 9.19 0.18
CA GLY A 9 28.72 9.42 0.27
C GLY A 9 29.03 10.91 0.12
N LEU A 10 29.92 11.23 -0.81
CA LEU A 10 30.23 12.63 -1.17
C LEU A 10 29.11 13.31 -1.97
N LEU A 11 28.26 12.52 -2.62
CA LEU A 11 27.14 12.96 -3.45
C LEU A 11 25.88 12.24 -2.99
N ALA A 12 24.73 12.85 -3.26
CA ALA A 12 23.42 12.22 -3.08
C ALA A 12 23.33 10.93 -3.91
N GLY A 13 22.74 9.89 -3.31
CA GLY A 13 22.55 8.59 -3.92
C GLY A 13 21.08 8.20 -3.99
N ALA A 14 20.69 7.59 -5.11
CA ALA A 14 19.36 7.00 -5.31
C ALA A 14 19.42 5.48 -5.15
N LEU A 15 18.31 4.87 -4.76
CA LEU A 15 18.15 3.41 -4.81
C LEU A 15 17.24 3.02 -5.98
N VAL A 16 17.74 2.21 -6.91
CA VAL A 16 16.92 1.63 -7.98
C VAL A 16 16.82 0.12 -7.78
N LYS A 17 15.62 -0.37 -7.47
CA LYS A 17 15.31 -1.79 -7.37
C LYS A 17 14.96 -2.35 -8.75
N ILE A 18 15.90 -3.11 -9.30
CA ILE A 18 15.77 -3.84 -10.57
C ILE A 18 15.79 -5.36 -10.34
N GLY A 19 15.49 -6.11 -11.39
CA GLY A 19 15.47 -7.58 -11.41
C GLY A 19 14.29 -8.20 -10.65
N THR A 20 13.98 -9.45 -10.96
CA THR A 20 12.74 -10.10 -10.52
C THR A 20 12.71 -10.53 -9.05
N GLY A 21 13.86 -10.52 -8.36
CA GLY A 21 13.97 -10.95 -6.97
C GLY A 21 13.40 -9.97 -5.94
N THR A 22 13.32 -10.42 -4.70
CA THR A 22 12.87 -9.63 -3.55
C THR A 22 14.05 -9.00 -2.80
N LEU A 23 14.03 -7.68 -2.67
CA LEU A 23 14.90 -6.94 -1.76
C LEU A 23 14.08 -6.50 -0.54
N THR A 24 14.50 -6.92 0.65
CA THR A 24 13.94 -6.41 1.91
C THR A 24 14.89 -5.43 2.55
N LEU A 25 14.43 -4.21 2.83
CA LEU A 25 15.14 -3.20 3.61
C LEU A 25 14.59 -3.20 5.04
N SER A 26 15.44 -3.41 6.03
CA SER A 26 15.06 -3.40 7.44
C SER A 26 15.81 -2.37 8.29
N GLY A 27 16.81 -1.70 7.72
CA GLY A 27 17.47 -0.55 8.33
C GLY A 27 16.71 0.75 8.09
N ALA A 28 17.00 1.76 8.91
CA ALA A 28 16.59 3.13 8.65
C ALA A 28 17.62 3.76 7.71
N ASN A 29 17.25 4.05 6.47
CA ASN A 29 18.11 4.59 5.43
C ASN A 29 17.99 6.11 5.36
N THR A 30 19.09 6.77 4.99
CA THR A 30 19.21 8.25 4.97
C THR A 30 19.78 8.80 3.68
N TYR A 31 19.94 7.97 2.64
CA TYR A 31 20.26 8.48 1.31
C TYR A 31 19.18 9.46 0.83
N THR A 32 19.61 10.49 0.10
CA THR A 32 18.77 11.68 -0.11
C THR A 32 18.11 11.76 -1.48
N ASP A 33 18.59 11.03 -2.50
CA ASP A 33 17.81 10.89 -3.73
C ASP A 33 16.78 9.76 -3.59
N GLY A 34 15.69 9.86 -4.35
CA GLY A 34 14.55 8.95 -4.22
C GLY A 34 14.85 7.46 -4.44
N THR A 35 13.82 6.65 -4.21
CA THR A 35 13.83 5.21 -4.50
C THR A 35 12.96 4.92 -5.71
N THR A 36 13.46 4.17 -6.69
CA THR A 36 12.68 3.68 -7.82
C THR A 36 12.57 2.16 -7.77
N VAL A 37 11.35 1.62 -7.89
CA VAL A 37 11.11 0.18 -8.09
C VAL A 37 10.75 -0.02 -9.56
N SER A 38 11.67 -0.62 -10.31
CA SER A 38 11.50 -0.86 -11.74
C SER A 38 11.17 -2.32 -12.06
N ASP A 39 11.45 -3.26 -11.14
CA ASP A 39 11.06 -4.68 -11.27
C ASP A 39 11.19 -5.43 -9.93
N GLY A 40 10.54 -6.60 -9.86
CA GLY A 40 10.54 -7.50 -8.70
C GLY A 40 9.85 -6.89 -7.49
N VAL A 41 10.39 -7.14 -6.30
CA VAL A 41 9.74 -6.75 -5.04
C VAL A 41 10.69 -5.96 -4.14
N LEU A 42 10.22 -4.80 -3.66
CA LEU A 42 10.85 -4.06 -2.57
C LEU A 42 9.98 -4.15 -1.31
N LEU A 43 10.48 -4.82 -0.27
CA LEU A 43 9.83 -4.91 1.04
C LEU A 43 10.47 -3.98 2.05
N VAL A 44 9.69 -3.08 2.62
CA VAL A 44 10.11 -2.15 3.67
C VAL A 44 9.71 -2.73 5.04
N SER A 45 10.66 -2.88 5.95
CA SER A 45 10.47 -3.58 7.22
C SER A 45 11.23 -2.99 8.40
N ASN A 46 11.73 -1.76 8.23
CA ASN A 46 12.35 -0.99 9.30
C ASN A 46 11.37 -0.74 10.45
N ARG A 47 11.91 -0.58 11.66
CA ARG A 47 11.10 -0.32 12.86
C ARG A 47 10.95 1.17 13.16
N ASN A 48 11.96 1.95 12.82
CA ASN A 48 12.05 3.39 13.04
C ASN A 48 12.65 4.04 11.78
N GLY A 49 12.55 5.37 11.68
CA GLY A 49 13.08 6.14 10.55
C GLY A 49 12.41 5.77 9.21
N SER A 50 13.05 6.08 8.09
CA SER A 50 12.58 5.66 6.77
C SER A 50 13.31 4.43 6.27
N GLY A 51 12.60 3.47 5.66
CA GLY A 51 13.24 2.36 4.97
C GLY A 51 13.77 2.70 3.57
N THR A 52 13.39 3.86 3.00
CA THR A 52 13.65 4.18 1.58
C THR A 52 14.33 5.54 1.38
N GLY A 53 15.08 6.01 2.38
CA GLY A 53 15.72 7.32 2.33
C GLY A 53 14.74 8.45 2.65
N THR A 54 15.13 9.69 2.35
CA THR A 54 14.35 10.88 2.72
C THR A 54 13.41 11.39 1.63
N ASP A 55 13.67 11.04 0.38
CA ASP A 55 12.92 11.53 -0.78
C ASP A 55 11.90 10.49 -1.29
N ALA A 56 11.20 10.82 -2.38
CA ALA A 56 10.07 10.07 -2.92
C ALA A 56 10.41 8.63 -3.32
N VAL A 57 9.39 7.77 -3.25
CA VAL A 57 9.40 6.41 -3.80
C VAL A 57 8.51 6.38 -5.04
N GLN A 58 9.09 5.99 -6.16
CA GLN A 58 8.40 5.77 -7.43
C GLN A 58 8.36 4.26 -7.71
N VAL A 59 7.18 3.69 -7.92
CA VAL A 59 7.01 2.29 -8.35
C VAL A 59 6.61 2.32 -9.83
N ASP A 60 7.58 2.20 -10.72
CA ASP A 60 7.33 2.17 -12.16
C ASP A 60 6.74 0.82 -12.60
N ALA A 61 7.27 -0.26 -12.03
CA ALA A 61 6.80 -1.62 -12.20
C ALA A 61 7.21 -2.50 -11.02
N GLY A 62 6.58 -3.66 -10.87
CA GLY A 62 6.80 -4.57 -9.73
C GLY A 62 6.04 -4.13 -8.48
N THR A 63 6.50 -4.59 -7.31
CA THR A 63 5.74 -4.49 -6.06
C THR A 63 6.52 -3.75 -4.96
N LEU A 64 5.89 -2.74 -4.37
CA LEU A 64 6.28 -2.17 -3.09
C LEU A 64 5.41 -2.80 -1.98
N GLY A 65 6.04 -3.20 -0.89
CA GLY A 65 5.33 -3.86 0.21
C GLY A 65 6.04 -3.79 1.55
N GLY A 66 5.57 -4.61 2.48
CA GLY A 66 6.13 -4.76 3.82
C GLY A 66 5.32 -4.07 4.92
N ARG A 67 5.97 -3.89 6.08
CA ARG A 67 5.33 -3.41 7.32
C ARG A 67 6.04 -2.21 7.96
N GLY A 68 7.01 -1.65 7.25
CA GLY A 68 7.89 -0.61 7.78
C GLY A 68 7.31 0.78 7.59
N ILE A 69 8.22 1.76 7.61
CA ILE A 69 7.90 3.18 7.54
C ILE A 69 8.63 3.78 6.34
N ILE A 70 7.89 4.48 5.49
CA ILE A 70 8.37 5.28 4.37
C ILE A 70 8.09 6.75 4.70
N SER A 71 9.10 7.60 4.59
CA SER A 71 8.97 9.01 4.98
C SER A 71 8.63 9.89 3.78
N GLY A 72 9.23 9.61 2.62
CA GLY A 72 8.92 10.27 1.36
C GLY A 72 7.54 9.93 0.81
N ALA A 73 7.06 10.75 -0.13
CA ALA A 73 5.84 10.47 -0.87
C ALA A 73 5.98 9.19 -1.70
N VAL A 74 4.87 8.47 -1.92
CA VAL A 74 4.86 7.23 -2.69
C VAL A 74 3.95 7.41 -3.89
N THR A 75 4.47 7.12 -5.09
CA THR A 75 3.67 7.03 -6.32
C THR A 75 3.74 5.60 -6.86
N VAL A 76 2.57 5.01 -7.08
CA VAL A 76 2.40 3.65 -7.59
C VAL A 76 1.89 3.72 -9.02
N GLY A 77 2.75 3.32 -9.96
CA GLY A 77 2.50 3.36 -11.39
C GLY A 77 3.08 4.59 -12.07
N THR A 78 2.99 4.59 -13.41
CA THR A 78 3.45 5.68 -14.29
C THR A 78 2.29 6.34 -15.06
N GLY A 79 1.10 5.74 -14.98
CA GLY A 79 -0.12 6.08 -15.71
C GLY A 79 -0.33 5.28 -17.00
N THR A 80 0.73 4.67 -17.55
CA THR A 80 0.68 3.93 -18.84
C THR A 80 1.57 2.69 -18.88
N GLY A 81 2.18 2.33 -17.75
CA GLY A 81 3.16 1.26 -17.62
C GLY A 81 2.52 -0.13 -17.58
N THR A 82 3.37 -1.13 -17.39
CA THR A 82 3.01 -2.55 -17.46
C THR A 82 2.38 -3.11 -16.18
N GLY A 83 2.21 -2.26 -15.16
CA GLY A 83 1.61 -2.62 -13.86
C GLY A 83 2.58 -2.42 -12.70
N ALA A 84 2.13 -1.63 -11.72
CA ALA A 84 2.83 -1.35 -10.47
C ALA A 84 1.92 -1.68 -9.29
N PHE A 85 2.46 -2.30 -8.26
CA PHE A 85 1.67 -2.86 -7.16
C PHE A 85 2.10 -2.30 -5.82
N LEU A 86 1.13 -1.93 -4.99
CA LEU A 86 1.30 -1.78 -3.55
C LEU A 86 0.70 -3.02 -2.88
N SER A 87 1.50 -3.80 -2.16
CA SER A 87 1.03 -4.97 -1.43
C SER A 87 1.73 -5.09 -0.07
N PRO A 88 1.11 -4.64 1.04
CA PRO A 88 1.73 -4.68 2.36
C PRO A 88 2.22 -6.07 2.74
N SER A 89 1.43 -7.12 2.49
CA SER A 89 1.83 -8.48 2.82
C SER A 89 2.63 -9.20 1.73
N GLU A 90 2.56 -8.81 0.45
CA GLU A 90 3.24 -9.46 -0.69
C GLU A 90 3.25 -11.00 -0.55
N GLU A 91 2.06 -11.61 -0.56
CA GLU A 91 1.83 -13.05 -0.36
C GLU A 91 2.15 -13.63 1.04
N ALA A 92 2.55 -12.81 2.03
CA ALA A 92 2.66 -13.29 3.40
C ALA A 92 1.28 -13.72 3.93
N LEU A 93 1.21 -14.90 4.57
CA LEU A 93 0.02 -15.40 5.27
C LEU A 93 -0.39 -14.55 6.50
N LYS A 94 0.30 -13.42 6.72
CA LYS A 94 0.09 -12.47 7.79
C LYS A 94 -0.24 -11.13 7.18
N GLN A 95 -1.35 -10.58 7.63
CA GLN A 95 -1.76 -9.23 7.27
C GLN A 95 -0.82 -8.20 7.91
N LEU A 96 -0.38 -7.23 7.12
CA LEU A 96 0.63 -6.24 7.51
C LEU A 96 0.12 -4.81 7.34
N THR A 97 0.70 -3.91 8.13
CA THR A 97 0.47 -2.47 8.01
C THR A 97 1.72 -1.81 7.47
N LEU A 98 1.63 -1.19 6.28
CA LEU A 98 2.68 -0.31 5.77
C LEU A 98 2.36 1.14 6.11
N THR A 99 3.33 1.88 6.63
CA THR A 99 3.16 3.30 6.99
C THR A 99 3.93 4.19 6.02
N ILE A 100 3.22 5.13 5.39
CA ILE A 100 3.74 6.17 4.53
C ILE A 100 3.43 7.50 5.22
N GLN A 101 4.44 8.27 5.59
CA GLN A 101 4.25 9.50 6.37
C GLN A 101 3.91 10.72 5.49
N SER A 102 3.88 10.51 4.18
CA SER A 102 3.66 11.51 3.13
C SER A 102 2.51 11.09 2.22
N PRO A 103 2.18 11.88 1.17
CA PRO A 103 1.13 11.51 0.24
C PRO A 103 1.39 10.19 -0.49
N LEU A 104 0.31 9.43 -0.71
CA LEU A 104 0.26 8.24 -1.55
C LEU A 104 -0.55 8.53 -2.81
N ILE A 105 0.01 8.24 -3.97
CA ILE A 105 -0.65 8.41 -5.27
C ILE A 105 -0.71 7.06 -5.97
N PHE A 106 -1.89 6.64 -6.40
CA PHE A 106 -2.07 5.58 -7.38
C PHE A 106 -2.31 6.20 -8.75
N LYS A 107 -1.42 5.92 -9.70
CA LYS A 107 -1.61 6.27 -11.11
C LYS A 107 -2.60 5.28 -11.75
N ALA A 108 -3.05 5.60 -12.96
CA ALA A 108 -4.05 4.80 -13.69
C ALA A 108 -3.67 3.31 -13.89
N ASP A 109 -2.39 2.99 -13.95
CA ASP A 109 -1.83 1.62 -14.06
C ASP A 109 -1.41 1.02 -12.70
N GLY A 110 -1.62 1.76 -11.60
CA GLY A 110 -1.33 1.34 -10.24
C GLY A 110 -2.39 0.41 -9.67
N THR A 111 -1.96 -0.59 -8.91
CA THR A 111 -2.84 -1.55 -8.24
C THR A 111 -2.56 -1.60 -6.74
N TYR A 112 -3.61 -1.52 -5.91
CA TYR A 112 -3.52 -1.86 -4.49
C TYR A 112 -3.95 -3.32 -4.28
N THR A 113 -3.01 -4.19 -3.91
CA THR A 113 -3.28 -5.59 -3.59
C THR A 113 -3.51 -5.75 -2.09
N TYR A 114 -4.77 -5.98 -1.73
CA TYR A 114 -5.28 -6.00 -0.37
C TYR A 114 -5.59 -7.43 0.10
N HIS A 115 -4.89 -7.91 1.14
CA HIS A 115 -5.15 -9.23 1.70
C HIS A 115 -6.03 -9.16 2.94
N LEU A 116 -7.06 -10.01 2.99
CA LEU A 116 -7.95 -10.13 4.15
C LEU A 116 -8.11 -11.58 4.57
N SER A 117 -7.80 -11.89 5.84
CA SER A 117 -8.08 -13.20 6.42
C SER A 117 -9.40 -13.20 7.17
N THR A 118 -10.41 -13.88 6.59
CA THR A 118 -11.73 -14.04 7.22
C THR A 118 -11.65 -14.90 8.48
N ARG A 119 -10.69 -15.84 8.54
CA ARG A 119 -10.44 -16.66 9.74
C ARG A 119 -9.82 -15.86 10.89
N LYS A 120 -8.89 -14.96 10.61
CA LYS A 120 -8.20 -14.17 11.63
C LYS A 120 -8.92 -12.86 11.99
N VAL A 121 -9.92 -12.43 11.18
CA VAL A 121 -10.49 -11.07 11.22
C VAL A 121 -9.38 -10.02 11.17
N LYS A 122 -8.44 -10.21 10.25
CA LYS A 122 -7.35 -9.27 10.03
C LYS A 122 -7.24 -9.00 8.54
N ALA A 123 -6.83 -7.79 8.21
CA ALA A 123 -6.56 -7.37 6.85
C ALA A 123 -5.28 -6.56 6.80
N ASP A 124 -4.68 -6.48 5.61
CA ASP A 124 -3.63 -5.53 5.33
C ASP A 124 -4.13 -4.11 5.61
N LYS A 125 -3.21 -3.18 5.83
CA LYS A 125 -3.53 -1.77 5.98
C LYS A 125 -2.41 -0.93 5.40
N VAL A 126 -2.79 0.16 4.74
CA VAL A 126 -1.85 1.24 4.41
C VAL A 126 -2.22 2.46 5.22
N ILE A 127 -1.24 3.12 5.83
CA ILE A 127 -1.40 4.44 6.44
C ILE A 127 -0.68 5.43 5.53
N ALA A 128 -1.33 6.52 5.15
CA ALA A 128 -0.76 7.57 4.31
C ALA A 128 -1.16 8.97 4.80
N ASN A 129 -0.36 10.01 4.52
CA ASN A 129 -0.73 11.40 4.80
C ASN A 129 -1.20 12.09 3.52
N GLY A 130 -2.45 11.82 3.15
CA GLY A 130 -3.03 12.22 1.88
C GLY A 130 -3.01 11.08 0.87
N VAL A 131 -4.10 10.91 0.14
CA VAL A 131 -4.27 9.84 -0.83
C VAL A 131 -4.94 10.38 -2.09
N THR A 132 -4.33 10.11 -3.24
CA THR A 132 -4.92 10.37 -4.56
C THR A 132 -4.98 9.07 -5.35
N ILE A 133 -6.14 8.78 -5.92
CA ILE A 133 -6.39 7.60 -6.75
C ILE A 133 -6.84 8.10 -8.12
N GLU A 134 -5.97 8.01 -9.10
CA GLU A 134 -6.27 8.42 -10.46
C GLU A 134 -7.21 7.41 -11.15
N ALA A 135 -8.03 7.92 -12.06
CA ALA A 135 -8.95 7.08 -12.84
C ALA A 135 -8.19 5.96 -13.57
N GLY A 136 -8.64 4.72 -13.41
CA GLY A 136 -8.01 3.51 -13.95
C GLY A 136 -7.30 2.66 -12.91
N ALA A 137 -6.83 3.27 -11.80
CA ALA A 137 -6.18 2.54 -10.72
C ALA A 137 -7.11 1.42 -10.19
N THR A 138 -6.53 0.26 -9.86
CA THR A 138 -7.29 -0.96 -9.53
C THR A 138 -7.09 -1.41 -8.09
N PHE A 139 -8.14 -1.93 -7.48
CA PHE A 139 -8.09 -2.59 -6.17
C PHE A 139 -8.19 -4.10 -6.34
N ALA A 140 -7.13 -4.84 -5.98
CA ALA A 140 -7.10 -6.29 -6.07
C ALA A 140 -7.34 -6.90 -4.68
N PHE A 141 -8.54 -7.45 -4.46
CA PHE A 141 -8.90 -8.12 -3.21
C PHE A 141 -8.42 -9.57 -3.20
N VAL A 142 -7.67 -9.96 -2.16
CA VAL A 142 -7.17 -11.33 -1.95
C VAL A 142 -7.67 -11.85 -0.61
N GLY A 143 -8.75 -12.65 -0.64
CA GLY A 143 -9.33 -13.20 0.58
C GLY A 143 -8.75 -14.57 0.97
N ILE A 144 -8.37 -14.70 2.24
CA ILE A 144 -7.80 -15.91 2.85
C ILE A 144 -8.81 -16.56 3.79
N GLY A 145 -9.32 -17.72 3.37
CA GLY A 145 -10.38 -18.46 4.07
C GLY A 145 -11.79 -18.02 3.67
N ASN A 146 -12.82 -18.71 4.15
CA ASN A 146 -14.21 -18.57 3.71
C ASN A 146 -15.20 -18.48 4.89
N ARG A 147 -14.75 -17.94 6.03
CA ARG A 147 -15.62 -17.79 7.21
C ARG A 147 -16.56 -16.62 7.00
N ALA A 148 -17.86 -16.83 7.22
CA ALA A 148 -18.83 -15.74 7.36
C ALA A 148 -18.46 -14.86 8.56
N LEU A 149 -18.29 -13.58 8.30
CA LEU A 149 -17.98 -12.56 9.28
C LEU A 149 -19.28 -11.96 9.84
N THR A 150 -19.19 -11.39 11.04
CA THR A 150 -20.32 -10.70 11.66
C THR A 150 -20.65 -9.43 10.87
N PRO A 151 -21.90 -9.21 10.43
CA PRO A 151 -22.31 -7.94 9.85
C PRO A 151 -21.97 -6.75 10.77
N GLY A 152 -21.52 -5.64 10.19
CA GLY A 152 -20.96 -4.49 10.89
C GLY A 152 -19.47 -4.59 11.21
N THR A 153 -18.79 -5.71 10.89
CA THR A 153 -17.32 -5.77 10.99
C THR A 153 -16.71 -4.82 9.95
N VAL A 154 -15.88 -3.88 10.39
CA VAL A 154 -15.22 -2.90 9.51
C VAL A 154 -13.73 -3.22 9.37
N PHE A 155 -13.22 -3.16 8.15
CA PHE A 155 -11.79 -3.21 7.86
C PHE A 155 -11.34 -1.92 7.18
N THR A 156 -10.36 -1.23 7.76
CA THR A 156 -9.73 -0.06 7.14
C THR A 156 -8.61 -0.51 6.20
N ALA A 157 -8.83 -0.38 4.89
CA ALA A 157 -7.85 -0.75 3.89
C ALA A 157 -6.78 0.32 3.67
N ILE A 158 -7.20 1.59 3.66
CA ILE A 158 -6.31 2.75 3.65
C ILE A 158 -6.77 3.68 4.76
N SER A 159 -5.84 4.11 5.61
CA SER A 159 -6.08 5.16 6.59
C SER A 159 -5.39 6.45 6.17
N ASN A 160 -6.18 7.48 5.91
CA ASN A 160 -5.72 8.76 5.41
C ASN A 160 -5.60 9.76 6.57
N THR A 161 -4.38 9.96 7.02
CA THR A 161 -4.07 10.82 8.16
C THR A 161 -4.03 12.32 7.83
N SER A 162 -4.26 12.71 6.56
CA SER A 162 -4.38 14.12 6.20
C SER A 162 -5.76 14.66 6.58
N ALA A 163 -5.92 15.98 6.61
CA ALA A 163 -7.23 16.60 6.84
C ALA A 163 -8.15 16.53 5.61
N ASN A 164 -7.62 16.21 4.42
CA ASN A 164 -8.38 16.19 3.19
C ASN A 164 -8.94 14.78 2.92
N PRO A 165 -10.13 14.66 2.30
CA PRO A 165 -10.64 13.39 1.81
C PRO A 165 -9.68 12.67 0.84
N ILE A 166 -9.87 11.36 0.67
CA ILE A 166 -9.25 10.64 -0.44
C ILE A 166 -9.77 11.24 -1.75
N SER A 167 -8.87 11.64 -2.64
CA SER A 167 -9.25 12.12 -3.97
C SER A 167 -9.37 10.95 -4.94
N GLY A 168 -10.56 10.77 -5.54
CA GLY A 168 -10.83 9.68 -6.49
C GLY A 168 -11.18 8.35 -5.83
N THR A 169 -11.44 7.34 -6.66
CA THR A 169 -11.78 5.96 -6.23
C THR A 169 -11.09 4.96 -7.16
N PHE A 170 -10.85 3.74 -6.69
CA PHE A 170 -10.38 2.66 -7.57
C PHE A 170 -11.47 2.30 -8.58
N ASN A 171 -11.08 2.05 -9.82
CA ASN A 171 -11.97 1.83 -10.96
C ASN A 171 -12.96 0.68 -10.75
N ASN A 172 -12.55 -0.36 -10.02
CA ASN A 172 -13.35 -1.53 -9.70
C ASN A 172 -13.85 -1.57 -8.25
N LEU A 173 -13.73 -0.46 -7.52
CA LEU A 173 -14.21 -0.35 -6.14
C LEU A 173 -14.84 1.04 -5.91
N PRO A 174 -15.96 1.40 -6.59
CA PRO A 174 -16.61 2.68 -6.40
C PRO A 174 -17.14 2.88 -4.97
N ASP A 175 -17.24 4.14 -4.55
CA ASP A 175 -17.82 4.47 -3.24
C ASP A 175 -19.27 4.02 -3.10
N GLY A 176 -19.64 3.52 -1.92
CA GLY A 176 -20.97 2.98 -1.62
C GLY A 176 -21.31 1.64 -2.27
N SER A 177 -20.48 1.12 -3.18
CA SER A 177 -20.69 -0.17 -3.83
C SER A 177 -20.59 -1.34 -2.85
N VAL A 178 -21.21 -2.47 -3.21
CA VAL A 178 -21.09 -3.73 -2.48
C VAL A 178 -20.51 -4.78 -3.41
N PHE A 179 -19.51 -5.52 -2.93
CA PHE A 179 -18.98 -6.68 -3.63
C PHE A 179 -18.98 -7.91 -2.72
N THR A 180 -19.11 -9.09 -3.33
CA THR A 180 -19.09 -10.36 -2.61
C THR A 180 -17.74 -11.04 -2.77
N ALA A 181 -17.10 -11.39 -1.66
CA ALA A 181 -15.88 -12.18 -1.65
C ALA A 181 -15.85 -13.11 -0.43
N ASN A 182 -15.33 -14.33 -0.62
CA ASN A 182 -15.07 -15.27 0.49
C ASN A 182 -16.27 -15.52 1.42
N SER A 183 -17.49 -15.63 0.85
CA SER A 183 -18.76 -15.78 1.57
C SER A 183 -19.22 -14.57 2.39
N ASN A 184 -18.75 -13.37 2.05
CA ASN A 184 -19.11 -12.12 2.72
C ASN A 184 -19.44 -11.04 1.68
N ASN A 185 -20.41 -10.18 2.01
CA ASN A 185 -20.67 -8.95 1.27
C ASN A 185 -19.95 -7.80 1.96
N PHE A 186 -19.21 -6.99 1.21
CA PHE A 186 -18.47 -5.85 1.71
C PHE A 186 -18.98 -4.57 1.07
N GLN A 187 -19.51 -3.66 1.88
CA GLN A 187 -19.83 -2.30 1.47
C GLN A 187 -18.58 -1.42 1.55
N VAL A 188 -18.31 -0.70 0.48
CA VAL A 188 -17.16 0.20 0.32
C VAL A 188 -17.54 1.60 0.82
N SER A 189 -16.64 2.25 1.54
CA SER A 189 -16.73 3.67 1.86
C SER A 189 -15.35 4.33 1.81
N TYR A 190 -15.22 5.47 1.11
CA TYR A 190 -14.04 6.34 1.12
C TYR A 190 -14.14 7.48 2.15
N GLU A 191 -15.21 7.47 2.94
CA GLU A 191 -15.49 8.40 4.04
C GLU A 191 -15.57 7.67 5.38
N GLY A 192 -15.03 6.45 5.46
CA GLY A 192 -15.05 5.65 6.68
C GLY A 192 -14.02 6.12 7.72
N GLY A 193 -13.90 5.37 8.82
CA GLY A 193 -12.92 5.66 9.87
C GLY A 193 -13.21 6.98 10.59
N ASP A 194 -12.29 7.93 10.46
CA ASP A 194 -12.41 9.32 10.95
C ASP A 194 -13.03 10.28 9.92
N GLY A 195 -13.55 9.78 8.80
CA GLY A 195 -14.32 10.52 7.81
C GLY A 195 -13.66 10.61 6.43
N ASN A 196 -12.45 10.05 6.28
CA ASN A 196 -11.70 10.06 5.02
C ASN A 196 -10.88 8.79 4.78
N ASP A 197 -11.22 7.67 5.43
CA ASP A 197 -10.56 6.39 5.22
C ASP A 197 -11.27 5.54 4.16
N LEU A 198 -10.50 4.71 3.43
CA LEU A 198 -11.09 3.62 2.65
C LEU A 198 -11.37 2.43 3.58
N THR A 199 -12.65 2.14 3.77
CA THR A 199 -13.14 1.05 4.62
C THR A 199 -14.02 0.06 3.86
N LEU A 200 -14.00 -1.18 4.33
CA LEU A 200 -14.84 -2.28 3.88
C LEU A 200 -15.66 -2.78 5.07
N THR A 201 -16.97 -2.60 5.01
CA THR A 201 -17.90 -3.02 6.07
C THR A 201 -18.65 -4.27 5.66
N VAL A 202 -18.64 -5.31 6.49
CA VAL A 202 -19.44 -6.52 6.25
C VAL A 202 -20.92 -6.18 6.37
N VAL A 203 -21.69 -6.44 5.32
CA VAL A 203 -23.14 -6.24 5.28
C VAL A 203 -23.87 -7.57 5.09
N PRO A 204 -25.19 -7.65 5.38
CA PRO A 204 -25.98 -8.84 5.16
C PRO A 204 -25.93 -9.39 3.72
#